data_AF-A0A7K2ZQQ9-F1
#
_entry.id   AF-A0A7K2ZQQ9-F1
#
_cell.length_a   1.000
_cell.length_b   1.000
_cell.length_c   1.000
_cell.angle_alpha   90.00
_cell.angle_beta   90.00
_cell.angle_gamma   90.00
#
_symmetry.space_group_name_H-M   'P 1'
#
loop_
_entity.id
_entity.type
_entity.pdbx_description
1 polymer ?
#
loop_
_entity_poly.entity_id
_entity_poly.type
_entity_poly.pdbx_seq_one_letter_code
_entity_poly.pdbx_strand_id
1 'polypeptide(L)' 'WNTQNGPGTMTPHNAIVNNRGFGETIRSINGSIECNGGNPAQVQSRINKFTQFTQILGTTTGSNLSC' A
#
# COMPACT_ATOMS: atom_id res chain seq x y z
N TRP A 1 11.30 -3.16 0.89
CA TRP A 1 10.36 -3.01 2.03
C TRP A 1 10.91 -2.14 3.14
N ASN A 2 12.07 -2.49 3.75
CA ASN A 2 12.56 -1.77 4.94
C ASN A 2 13.47 -0.56 4.64
N THR A 3 14.01 -0.41 3.43
CA THR A 3 15.07 0.57 3.14
C THR A 3 14.81 1.47 1.94
N GLN A 4 13.83 1.13 1.09
CA GLN A 4 13.61 1.81 -0.19
C GLN A 4 12.29 2.56 -0.17
N ASN A 5 12.33 3.80 -0.66
CA ASN A 5 11.15 4.64 -0.85
C ASN A 5 10.51 4.45 -2.23
N GLY A 6 11.26 3.96 -3.23
CA GLY A 6 10.77 3.88 -4.60
C GLY A 6 10.24 5.24 -5.09
N PRO A 7 9.10 5.30 -5.80
CA PRO A 7 8.48 6.55 -6.20
C PRO A 7 7.62 7.23 -5.10
N GLY A 8 7.59 6.64 -3.89
CA GLY A 8 6.94 7.23 -2.72
C GLY A 8 7.89 8.10 -1.89
N THR A 9 7.45 8.48 -0.69
CA THR A 9 8.21 9.36 0.22
C THR A 9 8.73 8.66 1.46
N MET A 10 8.36 7.39 1.66
CA MET A 10 8.74 6.59 2.82
C MET A 10 8.87 5.11 2.48
N THR A 11 9.52 4.35 3.36
CA THR A 11 9.60 2.90 3.20
C THR A 11 8.23 2.28 3.47
N PRO A 12 7.86 1.19 2.76
CA PRO A 12 6.66 0.43 3.10
C PRO A 12 6.57 -0.01 4.56
N HIS A 13 7.72 -0.32 5.19
CA HIS A 13 7.77 -0.59 6.63
C HIS A 13 7.24 0.61 7.44
N ASN A 14 7.80 1.81 7.20
CA ASN A 14 7.40 3.03 7.88
C ASN A 14 5.95 3.41 7.60
N ALA A 15 5.41 3.09 6.42
CA ALA A 15 4.01 3.33 6.10
C ALA A 15 3.05 2.53 7.00
N ILE A 16 3.38 1.26 7.27
CA ILE A 16 2.56 0.39 8.13
C ILE A 16 2.77 0.71 9.61
N VAL A 17 4.02 0.73 10.11
CA VAL A 17 4.27 0.89 11.56
C VAL A 17 3.91 2.28 12.10
N ASN A 18 3.92 3.30 11.25
CA ASN A 18 3.50 4.66 11.62
C ASN A 18 2.06 4.99 11.17
N ASN A 19 1.27 3.97 10.82
CA ASN A 19 -0.15 4.09 10.46
C ASN A 19 -0.44 5.14 9.35
N ARG A 20 0.44 5.23 8.34
CA ARG A 20 0.26 6.11 7.17
C ARG A 20 -0.64 5.48 6.11
N GLY A 21 -0.78 4.15 6.16
CA GLY A 21 -1.75 3.37 5.38
C GLY A 21 -1.12 2.51 4.29
N PHE A 22 -1.86 1.50 3.85
CA PHE A 22 -1.40 0.55 2.84
C PHE A 22 -1.16 1.23 1.47
N GLY A 23 -1.86 2.32 1.17
CA GLY A 23 -1.69 3.09 -0.06
C GLY A 23 -0.26 3.60 -0.26
N GLU A 24 0.43 4.02 0.80
CA GLU A 24 1.84 4.43 0.71
C GLU A 24 2.78 3.26 0.40
N THR A 25 2.41 2.03 0.76
CA THR A 25 3.17 0.85 0.33
C THR A 25 3.03 0.62 -1.17
N ILE A 26 1.82 0.79 -1.73
CA ILE A 26 1.57 0.71 -3.18
C ILE A 26 2.37 1.81 -3.89
N ARG A 27 2.31 3.03 -3.35
CA ARG A 27 3.05 4.19 -3.87
C ARG A 27 4.55 3.92 -3.92
N SER A 28 5.14 3.41 -2.85
CA SER A 28 6.58 3.12 -2.80
C SER A 28 7.02 1.91 -3.62
N ILE A 29 6.09 1.07 -4.12
CA ILE A 29 6.42 -0.10 -4.95
C ILE A 29 6.28 0.21 -6.45
N ASN A 30 5.17 0.84 -6.87
CA ASN A 30 4.92 1.16 -8.28
C ASN A 30 4.04 2.40 -8.49
N GLY A 31 4.14 3.36 -7.56
CA GLY A 31 3.23 4.50 -7.53
C GLY A 31 3.32 5.45 -8.71
N SER A 32 4.44 5.49 -9.44
CA SER A 32 4.57 6.31 -10.64
C SER A 32 3.68 5.86 -11.79
N ILE A 33 3.23 4.60 -11.77
CA ILE A 33 2.39 4.00 -12.83
C ILE A 33 0.97 3.75 -12.32
N GLU A 34 0.81 3.33 -11.07
CA GLU A 34 -0.49 2.87 -10.57
C GLU A 34 -1.29 3.95 -9.81
N CYS A 35 -0.62 4.80 -9.02
CA CYS A 35 -1.29 5.78 -8.16
C CYS A 35 -1.76 7.02 -8.93
N ASN A 36 -2.52 7.89 -8.26
CA ASN A 36 -3.08 9.13 -8.78
C ASN A 36 -3.94 8.92 -10.04
N GLY A 37 -4.64 7.78 -10.10
CA GLY A 37 -5.48 7.40 -11.23
C GLY A 37 -4.74 6.76 -12.41
N GLY A 38 -3.43 6.48 -12.30
CA GLY A 38 -2.66 5.86 -13.38
C GLY A 38 -3.11 4.45 -13.73
N ASN A 39 -3.43 3.62 -12.72
CA ASN A 39 -4.06 2.32 -12.91
C ASN A 39 -4.96 1.92 -11.72
N PRO A 40 -6.21 2.42 -11.66
CA PRO A 40 -7.12 2.16 -10.55
C PRO A 40 -7.43 0.67 -10.33
N ALA A 41 -7.47 -0.12 -11.42
CA ALA A 41 -7.72 -1.56 -11.34
C ALA A 41 -6.60 -2.30 -10.60
N GLN A 42 -5.34 -1.93 -10.84
CA GLN A 42 -4.19 -2.52 -10.13
C GLN A 42 -4.13 -2.11 -8.67
N VAL A 43 -4.42 -0.84 -8.34
CA VAL A 43 -4.54 -0.39 -6.95
C VAL A 43 -5.60 -1.21 -6.21
N GLN A 44 -6.79 -1.36 -6.79
CA GLN A 44 -7.85 -2.16 -6.18
C GLN A 44 -7.46 -3.65 -6.05
N SER A 45 -6.78 -4.22 -7.04
CA SER A 45 -6.28 -5.60 -6.98
C SER A 45 -5.33 -5.82 -5.80
N ARG A 46 -4.42 -4.86 -5.55
CA ARG A 46 -3.52 -4.90 -4.38
C ARG A 46 -4.28 -4.79 -3.07
N ILE A 47 -5.25 -3.88 -2.98
CA ILE A 47 -6.10 -3.72 -1.79
C ILE A 47 -6.87 -5.00 -1.50
N ASN A 48 -7.44 -5.64 -2.53
CA ASN A 48 -8.18 -6.89 -2.39
C ASN A 48 -7.28 -8.00 -1.81
N LYS A 49 -6.06 -8.14 -2.33
CA LYS A 49 -5.11 -9.15 -1.84
C LYS A 49 -4.64 -8.86 -0.42
N PHE A 50 -4.37 -7.60 -0.09
CA PHE A 50 -4.01 -7.19 1.26
C PHE A 50 -5.14 -7.49 2.26
N THR A 51 -6.38 -7.16 1.90
CA THR A 51 -7.58 -7.44 2.72
C THR A 51 -7.75 -8.93 2.98
N GLN A 52 -7.53 -9.78 1.97
CA GLN A 52 -7.55 -11.23 2.15
C GLN A 52 -6.46 -11.70 3.13
N PHE A 53 -5.25 -11.16 3.01
CA PHE A 53 -4.15 -11.52 3.92
C PHE A 53 -4.41 -11.07 5.37
N THR A 54 -4.96 -9.87 5.57
CA THR A 54 -5.31 -9.42 6.93
C THR A 54 -6.39 -10.27 7.56
N GLN A 55 -7.38 -10.73 6.77
CA GLN A 55 -8.41 -11.66 7.23
C GLN A 55 -7.82 -13.01 7.66
N ILE A 56 -6.91 -13.58 6.86
CA ILE A 56 -6.23 -14.84 7.19
C ILE A 56 -5.45 -14.70 8.51
N LEU A 57 -4.81 -13.56 8.74
CA LEU A 57 -3.98 -13.31 9.92
C LEU A 57 -4.76 -12.76 11.12
N GLY A 58 -6.08 -12.59 11.02
CA GLY A 58 -6.91 -12.10 12.12
C GLY A 58 -6.62 -10.65 12.53
N THR A 59 -6.21 -9.80 11.58
CA THR A 59 -5.94 -8.37 11.81
C THR A 59 -6.76 -7.49 10.88
N THR A 60 -6.69 -6.16 11.06
CA THR A 60 -7.42 -5.18 10.25
C THR A 60 -6.51 -4.55 9.18
N THR A 61 -7.12 -3.98 8.14
CA THR A 61 -6.38 -3.30 7.05
C THR A 61 -5.85 -1.92 7.46
N GLY A 62 -6.38 -1.33 8.53
CA GLY A 62 -6.18 0.08 8.85
C GLY A 62 -6.87 1.02 7.84
N SER A 63 -6.40 2.26 7.77
CA SER A 63 -6.92 3.32 6.90
C SER A 63 -6.00 3.62 5.71
N ASN A 64 -6.43 4.53 4.83
CA ASN A 64 -5.66 5.02 3.67
C ASN A 64 -5.13 3.88 2.78
N LEU A 65 -6.02 3.00 2.34
CA LEU A 65 -5.67 1.80 1.56
C LEU A 65 -5.30 2.11 0.11
N SER A 66 -5.82 3.20 -0.44
CA SER A 66 -5.56 3.62 -1.82
C SER A 66 -4.44 4.63 -1.92
N CYS A 67 -3.87 4.66 -3.11
CA CYS A 67 -3.15 5.77 -3.71
C CYS A 67 -3.77 6.01 -5.10
#